data_AF-A0A924KP11-F1
#
_entry.id   AF-A0A924KP11-F1
#
_cell.length_a   1.000
_cell.length_b   1.000
_cell.length_c   1.000
_cell.angle_alpha   90.00
_cell.angle_beta   90.00
_cell.angle_gamma   90.00
#
_symmetry.space_group_name_H-M   'P 1'
#
loop_
_entity.id
_entity.type
_entity.pdbx_description
1 polymer ?
#
loop_
_entity_poly.entity_id
_entity_poly.type
_entity_poly.pdbx_seq_one_letter_code
_entity_poly.pdbx_strand_id
1 'polypeptide(L)'
;MGADAAPEPIDPTGADDSNLAATPKPAVAAPDAADTSKQRPAWRASTWLKLCSAALVILALVAYLMRNVVLGTPTAVVAATTGELVQTVVASGRVISPHRVSVALQGTGRVIRVAVVEGQTVQQGQLLIELDNSDSRASLAQASANVAQAQARLPQLGELDQP
;
A
#
# COMPACT_ATOMS: atom_id res chain seq x y z
N MET A 1 -74.25 17.64 -4.78
CA MET A 1 -75.33 18.64 -4.63
C MET A 1 -74.79 19.72 -3.73
N GLY A 2 -74.45 20.89 -4.25
CA GLY A 2 -75.43 21.85 -4.76
C GLY A 2 -75.84 22.68 -3.55
N ALA A 3 -75.17 23.81 -3.34
CA ALA A 3 -75.61 25.12 -3.79
C ALA A 3 -76.39 25.83 -2.67
N ASP A 4 -76.50 27.14 -2.82
CA ASP A 4 -77.19 28.10 -1.95
C ASP A 4 -76.49 28.49 -0.65
N ALA A 5 -75.93 29.69 -0.57
CA ALA A 5 -76.53 31.03 -0.68
C ALA A 5 -76.91 31.55 0.71
N ALA A 6 -76.22 32.65 1.05
CA ALA A 6 -76.50 33.52 2.18
C ALA A 6 -77.95 34.04 2.15
N PRO A 7 -78.43 34.52 3.31
CA PRO A 7 -78.63 35.98 3.38
C PRO A 7 -78.25 36.62 4.73
N GLU A 8 -78.07 37.95 4.64
CA GLU A 8 -77.70 38.94 5.66
C GLU A 8 -78.55 38.95 6.94
N PRO A 9 -78.10 39.71 7.95
CA PRO A 9 -78.92 40.85 8.33
C PRO A 9 -78.15 42.17 8.45
N ILE A 10 -78.84 43.20 7.98
CA ILE A 10 -78.55 44.62 7.99
C ILE A 10 -79.01 45.17 9.35
N ASP A 11 -78.18 45.99 10.02
CA ASP A 11 -78.63 46.82 11.16
C ASP A 11 -78.43 48.31 10.82
N PRO A 12 -79.50 49.12 10.78
CA PRO A 12 -79.44 50.54 10.46
C PRO A 12 -79.50 51.43 11.71
N THR A 13 -78.81 52.57 11.62
CA THR A 13 -79.24 53.87 12.19
C THR A 13 -79.14 54.09 13.71
N GLY A 14 -78.31 55.07 14.05
CA GLY A 14 -78.42 55.91 15.25
C GLY A 14 -77.37 57.01 15.15
N ALA A 15 -77.69 58.12 14.49
CA ALA A 15 -78.12 59.38 15.12
C ALA A 15 -76.94 60.07 15.84
N ASP A 16 -76.27 61.11 15.32
CA ASP A 16 -76.75 62.43 14.87
C ASP A 16 -76.81 63.43 16.04
N ASP A 17 -75.71 64.16 16.23
CA ASP A 17 -75.64 65.36 17.03
C ASP A 17 -74.56 66.29 16.45
N SER A 18 -75.02 66.95 15.40
CA SER A 18 -74.46 68.16 14.85
C SER A 18 -74.43 69.30 15.90
N ASN A 19 -73.35 70.07 15.88
CA ASN A 19 -73.32 71.53 16.06
C ASN A 19 -73.34 72.09 17.50
N LEU A 20 -72.29 72.86 17.87
CA LEU A 20 -72.51 74.23 18.34
C LEU A 20 -71.27 75.13 18.21
N ALA A 21 -71.37 76.06 17.25
CA ALA A 21 -71.02 77.48 17.39
C ALA A 21 -69.57 77.91 17.69
N ALA A 22 -68.95 78.59 16.71
CA ALA A 22 -68.66 80.04 16.73
C ALA A 22 -67.33 80.40 16.04
N THR A 23 -67.44 81.03 14.85
CA THR A 23 -66.43 81.90 14.23
C THR A 23 -66.58 83.34 14.81
N PRO A 24 -65.85 84.43 14.43
CA PRO A 24 -64.86 84.62 13.33
C PRO A 24 -63.65 85.60 13.58
N LYS A 25 -62.88 85.85 12.50
CA LYS A 25 -62.30 87.16 12.04
C LYS A 25 -60.80 87.54 12.36
N PRO A 26 -60.13 88.40 11.53
CA PRO A 26 -59.09 87.95 10.58
C PRO A 26 -57.81 88.84 10.43
N ALA A 27 -56.84 88.31 9.65
CA ALA A 27 -55.99 88.93 8.60
C ALA A 27 -55.23 90.27 8.80
N VAL A 28 -53.90 90.23 8.58
CA VAL A 28 -53.08 91.14 7.74
C VAL A 28 -51.83 90.35 7.21
N ALA A 29 -51.83 89.87 5.95
CA ALA A 29 -50.97 90.26 4.78
C ALA A 29 -49.42 90.25 5.00
N ALA A 30 -48.62 89.27 4.52
CA ALA A 30 -48.10 88.97 3.15
C ALA A 30 -46.91 89.87 2.69
N PRO A 31 -45.99 89.48 1.75
CA PRO A 31 -45.59 88.17 1.17
C PRO A 31 -44.05 87.95 1.01
N ASP A 32 -43.67 86.88 0.30
CA ASP A 32 -42.49 86.71 -0.59
C ASP A 32 -41.35 85.72 -0.24
N ALA A 33 -41.34 84.65 -1.06
CA ALA A 33 -40.22 84.14 -1.86
C ALA A 33 -39.51 82.83 -1.46
N ALA A 34 -39.54 81.93 -2.45
CA ALA A 34 -38.56 80.90 -2.81
C ALA A 34 -38.69 79.50 -2.19
N ASP A 35 -39.67 78.75 -2.74
CA ASP A 35 -39.51 77.35 -3.11
C ASP A 35 -38.32 77.18 -4.08
N THR A 36 -37.39 76.27 -3.78
CA THR A 36 -36.51 75.62 -4.77
C THR A 36 -36.19 74.19 -4.32
N SER A 37 -37.20 73.33 -4.30
CA SER A 37 -37.00 71.87 -4.16
C SER A 37 -37.41 71.15 -5.45
N LYS A 38 -36.66 71.35 -6.55
CA LYS A 38 -36.90 70.71 -7.86
C LYS A 38 -35.72 71.13 -8.77
N GLN A 39 -34.88 70.26 -9.33
CA GLN A 39 -35.18 69.12 -10.20
C GLN A 39 -33.93 68.22 -10.32
N ARG A 40 -34.09 66.92 -10.06
CA ARG A 40 -33.16 65.88 -10.51
C ARG A 40 -33.45 65.62 -12.00
N PRO A 41 -32.46 65.57 -12.91
CA PRO A 41 -32.70 65.16 -14.30
C PRO A 41 -32.96 63.65 -14.35
N ALA A 42 -34.19 63.26 -14.08
CA ALA A 42 -34.67 61.89 -14.07
C ALA A 42 -35.08 61.43 -15.48
N TRP A 43 -34.19 61.52 -16.47
CA TRP A 43 -34.42 60.85 -17.76
C TRP A 43 -33.15 60.40 -18.51
N ARG A 44 -32.06 60.16 -17.77
CA ARG A 44 -30.92 59.30 -18.19
C ARG A 44 -30.24 58.60 -17.00
N ALA A 45 -30.39 59.13 -15.79
CA ALA A 45 -29.80 58.57 -14.56
C ALA A 45 -30.32 57.16 -14.21
N SER A 46 -31.57 56.81 -14.56
CA SER A 46 -32.09 55.45 -14.35
C SER A 46 -31.42 54.43 -15.27
N THR A 47 -31.11 54.82 -16.51
CA THR A 47 -30.37 53.97 -17.45
C THR A 47 -28.93 53.76 -17.00
N TRP A 48 -28.29 54.78 -16.42
CA TRP A 48 -26.94 54.68 -15.85
C TRP A 48 -26.92 53.84 -14.57
N LEU A 49 -27.92 53.96 -13.69
CA LEU A 49 -28.06 53.06 -12.53
C LEU A 49 -28.28 51.61 -12.97
N LYS A 50 -29.10 51.36 -13.99
CA LYS A 50 -29.31 50.01 -14.56
C LYS A 50 -28.05 49.45 -15.21
N LEU A 51 -27.27 50.29 -15.90
CA LEU A 51 -25.97 49.91 -16.47
C LEU A 51 -24.95 49.61 -15.37
N CYS A 52 -24.89 50.42 -14.31
CA CYS A 52 -24.03 50.15 -13.16
C CYS A 52 -24.43 48.87 -12.42
N SER A 53 -25.73 48.62 -12.24
CA SER A 53 -26.20 47.38 -11.61
C SER A 53 -25.91 46.17 -12.51
N ALA A 54 -26.11 46.29 -13.82
CA ALA A 54 -25.79 45.22 -14.77
C ALA A 54 -24.28 44.94 -14.80
N ALA A 55 -23.44 45.99 -14.82
CA ALA A 55 -21.99 45.86 -14.75
C ALA A 55 -21.54 45.22 -13.42
N LEU A 56 -22.16 45.59 -12.30
CA LEU A 56 -21.87 44.99 -10.99
C LEU A 56 -22.25 43.51 -10.96
N VAL A 57 -23.41 43.14 -11.50
CA VAL A 57 -23.85 41.74 -11.58
C VAL A 57 -22.94 40.94 -12.50
N ILE A 58 -22.54 41.50 -13.65
CA ILE A 58 -21.59 40.85 -14.56
C ILE A 58 -20.23 40.68 -13.88
N LEU A 59 -19.74 41.70 -13.17
CA LEU A 59 -18.47 41.63 -12.43
C LEU A 59 -18.53 40.57 -11.33
N ALA A 60 -19.62 40.50 -10.57
CA ALA A 60 -19.83 39.48 -9.55
C ALA A 60 -19.91 38.07 -10.16
N LEU A 61 -20.57 37.92 -11.30
CA LEU A 61 -20.66 36.64 -12.02
C LEU A 61 -19.30 36.19 -12.57
N VAL A 62 -18.54 37.11 -13.18
CA VAL A 62 -17.18 36.86 -13.67
C VAL A 62 -16.25 36.50 -12.51
N ALA A 63 -16.33 37.21 -11.38
CA ALA A 63 -15.55 36.89 -10.18
C ALA A 63 -15.93 35.52 -9.60
N TYR A 64 -17.22 35.16 -9.61
CA TYR A 64 -17.70 33.86 -9.15
C TYR A 64 -17.21 32.71 -10.06
N LEU A 65 -17.25 32.89 -11.37
CA LEU A 65 -16.75 31.92 -12.35
C LEU A 65 -15.22 31.79 -12.30
N MET A 66 -14.50 32.91 -12.12
CA MET A 66 -13.03 32.93 -11.97
C MET A 66 -12.56 32.33 -10.65
N ARG A 67 -13.42 32.23 -9.62
CA ARG A 67 -13.07 31.64 -8.32
C ARG A 67 -12.50 30.23 -8.46
N ASN A 68 -13.07 29.39 -9.32
CA ASN A 68 -12.59 28.02 -9.51
C ASN A 68 -11.25 27.93 -10.25
N VAL A 69 -10.94 28.92 -11.10
CA VAL A 69 -9.66 29.00 -11.83
C VAL A 69 -8.55 29.53 -10.91
N VAL A 70 -8.87 30.50 -10.04
CA VAL A 70 -7.90 31.13 -9.13
C VAL A 70 -7.64 30.29 -7.87
N LEU A 71 -8.66 29.65 -7.28
CA LEU A 71 -8.49 28.87 -6.04
C LEU A 71 -8.14 27.40 -6.29
N GLY A 72 -8.12 26.94 -7.55
CA GLY A 72 -7.86 25.55 -7.91
C GLY A 72 -8.98 24.59 -7.53
N THR A 73 -9.08 23.46 -8.22
CA THR A 73 -10.04 22.41 -7.89
C THR A 73 -9.62 21.70 -6.60
N PRO A 74 -10.52 21.49 -5.62
CA PRO A 74 -10.18 20.74 -4.42
C PRO A 74 -9.97 19.27 -4.79
N THR A 75 -8.72 18.86 -4.95
CA THR A 75 -8.34 17.47 -5.16
C THR A 75 -8.01 16.83 -3.82
N ALA A 76 -8.56 15.64 -3.59
CA ALA A 76 -8.26 14.87 -2.39
C ALA A 76 -6.79 14.44 -2.44
N VAL A 77 -5.98 15.01 -1.54
CA VAL A 77 -4.60 14.61 -1.34
C VAL A 77 -4.50 13.64 -0.17
N VAL A 78 -3.74 12.57 -0.35
CA VAL A 78 -3.41 11.63 0.71
C VAL A 78 -1.95 11.86 1.10
N ALA A 79 -1.69 12.08 2.38
CA ALA A 79 -0.34 12.25 2.89
C ALA A 79 0.42 10.92 2.81
N ALA A 80 1.57 10.92 2.14
CA ALA A 80 2.45 9.75 2.11
C ALA A 80 3.09 9.55 3.49
N THR A 81 2.86 8.40 4.10
CA THR A 81 3.48 8.00 5.36
C THR A 81 4.63 7.04 5.10
N THR A 82 5.82 7.32 5.64
CA THR A 82 6.96 6.42 5.58
C THR A 82 6.79 5.31 6.62
N GLY A 83 6.83 4.05 6.19
CA GLY A 83 6.84 2.87 7.05
C GLY A 83 7.93 1.91 6.61
N GLU A 84 8.34 1.02 7.50
CA GLU A 84 9.32 -0.01 7.18
C GLU A 84 8.71 -1.04 6.22
N LEU A 85 9.23 -1.12 4.99
CA LEU A 85 8.81 -2.11 4.00
C LEU A 85 9.64 -3.38 4.19
N VAL A 86 9.13 -4.32 4.98
CA VAL A 86 9.77 -5.63 5.15
C VAL A 86 9.44 -6.50 3.93
N GLN A 87 10.30 -6.46 2.92
CA GLN A 87 10.19 -7.34 1.76
C GLN A 87 10.77 -8.72 2.08
N THR A 88 9.93 -9.65 2.52
CA THR A 88 10.35 -11.03 2.78
C THR A 88 10.59 -11.76 1.46
N VAL A 89 11.86 -11.94 1.11
CA VAL A 89 12.27 -12.78 -0.04
C VAL A 89 12.39 -14.22 0.44
N VAL A 90 11.49 -15.09 -0.02
CA VAL A 90 11.55 -16.52 0.25
C VAL A 90 12.37 -17.20 -0.83
N ALA A 91 13.59 -17.63 -0.50
CA ALA A 91 14.44 -18.41 -1.39
C ALA A 91 14.30 -19.91 -1.07
N SER A 92 13.81 -20.70 -2.03
CA SER A 92 13.78 -22.16 -1.91
C SER A 92 15.08 -22.76 -2.43
N GLY A 93 15.86 -23.39 -1.56
CA GLY A 93 17.04 -24.18 -1.92
C GLY A 93 16.79 -25.68 -1.75
N ARG A 94 17.47 -26.51 -2.55
CA ARG A 94 17.48 -27.96 -2.36
C ARG A 94 18.72 -28.35 -1.55
N VAL A 95 18.52 -29.03 -0.42
CA VAL A 95 19.63 -29.62 0.34
C VAL A 95 20.09 -30.87 -0.41
N ILE A 96 21.29 -30.79 -0.97
CA ILE A 96 21.99 -31.94 -1.56
C ILE A 96 22.95 -32.51 -0.52
N SER A 97 22.93 -33.83 -0.34
CA SER A 97 23.94 -34.48 0.50
C SER A 97 25.29 -34.34 -0.20
N PRO A 98 26.32 -33.81 0.47
CA PRO A 98 27.58 -33.48 -0.19
C PRO A 98 28.27 -34.72 -0.77
N HIS A 99 28.08 -35.91 -0.18
CA HIS A 99 28.75 -37.12 -0.61
C HIS A 99 27.85 -38.36 -0.50
N ARG A 100 27.51 -38.95 -1.65
CA ARG A 100 26.94 -40.30 -1.74
C ARG A 100 28.01 -41.22 -2.33
N VAL A 101 28.51 -42.15 -1.53
CA VAL A 101 29.55 -43.10 -1.95
C VAL A 101 28.97 -44.50 -1.87
N SER A 102 29.05 -45.27 -2.96
CA SER A 102 28.77 -46.71 -2.91
C SER A 102 30.06 -47.45 -2.58
N VAL A 103 30.07 -48.20 -1.48
CA VAL A 103 31.20 -49.05 -1.11
C VAL A 103 31.06 -50.38 -1.85
N ALA A 104 32.04 -50.71 -2.67
CA ALA A 104 32.12 -51.98 -3.39
C ALA A 104 33.47 -52.66 -3.10
N LEU A 105 33.47 -53.98 -3.22
CA LEU A 105 34.67 -54.79 -3.06
C LEU A 105 35.58 -54.57 -4.26
N GLN A 106 36.88 -54.34 -4.01
CA GLN A 106 37.89 -54.15 -5.05
C GLN A 106 38.29 -55.47 -5.73
N GLY A 107 38.00 -56.60 -5.09
CA GLY A 107 38.26 -57.95 -5.60
C GLY A 107 37.08 -58.87 -5.34
N THR A 108 37.22 -60.11 -5.81
CA THR A 108 36.21 -61.16 -5.64
C THR A 108 36.48 -61.92 -4.34
N GLY A 109 35.43 -62.17 -3.55
CA GLY A 109 35.54 -62.91 -2.30
C GLY A 109 34.17 -63.28 -1.74
N ARG A 110 34.12 -64.33 -0.91
CA ARG A 110 32.89 -64.77 -0.25
C ARG A 110 32.65 -63.98 1.03
N VAL A 111 31.42 -63.51 1.24
CA VAL A 111 31.05 -62.82 2.50
C VAL A 111 30.92 -63.83 3.63
N ILE A 112 31.68 -63.65 4.71
CA ILE A 112 31.58 -64.44 5.94
C ILE A 112 30.55 -63.81 6.88
N ARG A 113 30.59 -62.47 7.00
CA ARG A 113 29.74 -61.75 7.96
C ARG A 113 29.49 -60.31 7.52
N VAL A 114 28.28 -59.83 7.79
CA VAL A 114 27.95 -58.40 7.72
C VAL A 114 27.90 -57.87 9.15
N ALA A 115 28.71 -56.85 9.45
CA ALA A 115 28.91 -56.33 10.80
C ALA A 115 28.01 -55.11 11.13
N VAL A 116 27.20 -54.67 10.17
CA VAL A 116 26.36 -53.47 10.27
C VAL A 116 24.93 -53.77 9.85
N VAL A 117 23.99 -52.92 10.32
CA VAL A 117 22.57 -52.97 9.96
C VAL A 117 22.18 -51.79 9.07
N GLU A 118 21.12 -51.96 8.30
CA GLU A 118 20.58 -50.90 7.44
C GLU A 118 20.18 -49.67 8.26
N GLY A 119 20.58 -48.48 7.79
CA GLY A 119 20.33 -47.21 8.47
C GLY A 119 21.30 -46.88 9.63
N GLN A 120 22.24 -47.76 9.96
CA GLN A 120 23.24 -47.51 10.99
C GLN A 120 24.26 -46.44 10.55
N THR A 121 24.56 -45.50 11.44
CA THR A 121 25.66 -44.54 11.24
C THR A 121 27.00 -45.23 11.48
N VAL A 122 27.92 -45.11 10.51
CA VAL A 122 29.26 -45.72 10.56
C VAL A 122 30.35 -44.66 10.55
N GLN A 123 31.50 -44.98 11.14
CA GLN A 123 32.68 -44.11 11.15
C GLN A 123 33.75 -44.59 10.16
N GLN A 124 34.68 -43.70 9.81
CA GLN A 124 35.79 -44.06 8.93
C GLN A 124 36.63 -45.18 9.55
N GLY A 125 36.92 -46.21 8.74
CA GLY A 125 37.70 -47.38 9.17
C GLY A 125 36.89 -48.44 9.93
N GLN A 126 35.60 -48.23 10.15
CA GLN A 126 34.74 -49.25 10.75
C GLN A 126 34.59 -50.47 9.82
N LEU A 127 34.57 -51.67 10.41
CA LEU A 127 34.29 -52.90 9.67
C LEU A 127 32.82 -52.94 9.24
N LEU A 128 32.58 -52.99 7.94
CA LEU A 128 31.22 -53.15 7.38
C LEU A 128 30.95 -54.63 7.06
N ILE A 129 31.87 -55.27 6.34
CA ILE A 129 31.73 -56.63 5.82
C ILE A 129 33.05 -57.36 6.02
N GLU A 130 32.97 -58.61 6.45
CA GLU A 130 34.09 -59.52 6.58
C GLU A 130 34.04 -60.54 5.44
N LEU A 131 35.13 -60.63 4.68
CA LEU A 131 35.29 -61.56 3.56
C LEU A 131 36.19 -62.72 3.94
N ASP A 132 35.96 -63.86 3.28
CA ASP A 132 36.90 -64.97 3.31
C ASP A 132 38.18 -64.60 2.60
N ASN A 133 39.30 -64.70 3.33
CA ASN A 133 40.62 -64.29 2.88
C ASN A 133 41.64 -65.44 2.96
N SER A 134 41.19 -66.70 3.06
CA SER A 134 42.07 -67.88 3.13
C SER A 134 43.12 -67.88 2.01
N ASP A 135 42.68 -67.63 0.78
CA ASP A 135 43.53 -67.73 -0.42
C ASP A 135 44.51 -66.56 -0.49
N SER A 136 44.07 -65.36 -0.11
CA SER A 136 44.93 -64.18 0.01
C SER A 136 45.99 -64.36 1.09
N ARG A 137 45.63 -64.96 2.24
CA ARG A 137 46.57 -65.25 3.32
C ARG A 137 47.59 -66.31 2.92
N ALA A 138 47.15 -67.37 2.22
CA ALA A 138 48.05 -68.39 1.71
C ALA A 138 49.04 -67.80 0.69
N SER A 139 48.57 -66.96 -0.22
CA SER A 139 49.41 -66.27 -1.21
C SER A 139 50.43 -65.33 -0.55
N LEU A 140 50.00 -64.59 0.48
CA LEU A 140 50.89 -63.73 1.27
C LEU A 140 51.95 -64.55 2.01
N ALA A 141 51.57 -65.67 2.62
CA ALA A 141 52.50 -66.57 3.29
C ALA A 141 53.56 -67.12 2.31
N GLN A 142 53.14 -67.59 1.13
CA GLN A 142 54.06 -68.07 0.10
C GLN A 142 55.01 -66.97 -0.38
N ALA A 143 54.50 -65.77 -0.66
CA ALA A 143 55.32 -64.64 -1.07
C ALA A 143 56.33 -64.24 0.02
N SER A 144 55.91 -64.23 1.29
CA SER A 144 56.81 -63.93 2.41
C SER A 144 57.91 -64.98 2.58
N ALA A 145 57.60 -66.25 2.37
CA ALA A 145 58.59 -67.34 2.42
C ALA A 145 59.60 -67.22 1.27
N ASN A 146 59.16 -66.85 0.07
CA ASN A 146 60.05 -66.61 -1.07
C ASN A 146 61.00 -65.43 -0.80
N VAL A 147 60.49 -64.35 -0.19
CA VAL A 147 61.32 -63.19 0.22
C VAL A 147 62.34 -63.61 1.27
N ALA A 148 61.93 -64.36 2.30
CA ALA A 148 62.83 -64.85 3.33
C ALA A 148 63.92 -65.76 2.75
N GLN A 149 63.56 -66.63 1.80
CA GLN A 149 64.52 -67.50 1.12
C GLN A 149 65.51 -66.70 0.28
N ALA A 150 65.06 -65.67 -0.44
CA ALA A 150 65.94 -64.80 -1.21
C ALA A 150 66.90 -64.02 -0.30
N GLN A 151 66.40 -63.49 0.83
CA GLN A 151 67.22 -62.80 1.82
C GLN A 151 68.26 -63.74 2.45
N ALA A 152 67.90 -64.99 2.74
CA ALA A 152 68.82 -65.98 3.27
C ALA A 152 69.95 -66.36 2.29
N ARG A 153 69.75 -66.16 0.98
CA ARG A 153 70.77 -66.38 -0.04
C ARG A 153 71.76 -65.22 -0.16
N LEU A 154 71.42 -64.01 0.29
CA LEU A 154 72.30 -62.84 0.18
C LEU A 154 73.63 -63.00 0.96
N PRO A 155 73.64 -63.48 2.23
CA PRO A 155 74.89 -63.73 2.95
C PRO A 155 75.76 -64.79 2.27
N GLN A 156 75.16 -65.83 1.70
CA GLN A 156 75.89 -66.90 1.00
C GLN A 156 76.62 -66.38 -0.25
N LEU A 157 76.04 -65.39 -0.94
CA LEU A 157 76.67 -64.72 -2.07
C LEU A 157 77.78 -63.76 -1.63
N GLY A 158 77.60 -63.07 -0.50
CA GLY A 158 78.61 -62.14 0.03
C GLY A 158 79.87 -62.82 0.59
N GLU A 159 79.74 -64.04 1.11
CA GLU A 159 80.88 -64.83 1.61
C GLU A 159 81.81 -65.32 0.48
N LEU A 160 81.27 -65.53 -0.73
CA LEU A 160 82.02 -65.98 -1.91
C LEU A 160 82.84 -64.87 -2.58
N ASP A 161 82.62 -63.61 -2.20
CA ASP A 161 83.26 -62.42 -2.78
C ASP A 161 84.39 -61.86 -1.88
N GLN A 162 84.74 -62.54 -0.78
CA GLN A 162 85.91 -62.21 0.03
C GLN A 162 87.15 -62.97 -0.48
N PRO A 163 88.28 -62.29 -0.78
CA PRO A 163 89.50 -62.89 -1.34
C PRO A 163 90.28 -63.77 -0.35
#